data_AF-A0A969HVP0-F1
#
_entry.id   AF-A0A969HVP0-F1
#
_cell.length_a   1.000
_cell.length_b   1.000
_cell.length_c   1.000
_cell.angle_alpha   90.00
_cell.angle_beta   90.00
_cell.angle_gamma   90.00
#
_symmetry.space_group_name_H-M   'P 1'
#
loop_
_entity.id
_entity.type
_entity.pdbx_description
1 polymer ?
#
loop_
_entity_poly.entity_id
_entity_poly.type
_entity_poly.pdbx_seq_one_letter_code
_entity_poly.pdbx_strand_id
1 'polypeptide(L)'
;MVPFEFDSVEYFTKDGIRRDIAGITTDDDHSLCTEKQHLVEHALAGHERASIVVEDAPLCVALFLAQPLRDPETHNVAGVLMTFPLKALPASLGNYLPLIVTLMLTYIGAMIFALHKRSVASIERGVNRLRLPTTALASPDALPSGPSLRHYLLDTSAIIDGRIAMIGTTGFLEGTLLVPQFVLIELQMLADSSDDLRRSKGRRGLDLLNQMQKDSSLPVEVIDVDVSGMVRVDDKLVMVARQYQCPIITNDFNLNRVAELQGVKVLSLNKLSDALRPPVVQDQHLQILIRNEGNARQQGVGYLDDGTPVIIEDARHLIGKQVHVVVTRLHQTQTGRLVFANLMDEG
;
A
#
# COMPACT_ATOMS: atom_id res chain seq x y z
N MET A 1 44.12 -29.44 23.92
CA MET A 1 44.00 -27.99 24.12
C MET A 1 44.89 -27.37 23.05
N VAL A 2 44.31 -26.67 22.09
CA VAL A 2 45.06 -25.99 21.00
C VAL A 2 44.82 -24.49 21.23
N PRO A 3 45.85 -23.64 21.25
CA PRO A 3 45.66 -22.21 21.49
C PRO A 3 44.96 -21.57 20.28
N PHE A 4 44.07 -20.61 20.54
CA PHE A 4 43.48 -19.73 19.53
C PHE A 4 44.28 -18.42 19.52
N GLU A 5 44.79 -18.05 18.36
CA GLU A 5 45.58 -16.84 18.11
C GLU A 5 44.68 -15.80 17.42
N PHE A 6 44.69 -14.54 17.87
CA PHE A 6 43.91 -13.45 17.27
C PHE A 6 44.87 -12.48 16.59
N ASP A 7 44.91 -12.45 15.26
CA ASP A 7 45.96 -11.73 14.53
C ASP A 7 45.63 -10.25 14.19
N SER A 8 44.35 -9.83 14.12
CA SER A 8 44.03 -8.40 13.91
C SER A 8 42.58 -8.03 14.24
N VAL A 9 42.35 -6.75 14.55
CA VAL A 9 41.02 -6.16 14.71
C VAL A 9 40.91 -4.94 13.79
N GLU A 10 39.95 -4.97 12.87
CA GLU A 10 39.61 -3.82 12.02
C GLU A 10 38.39 -3.07 12.57
N TYR A 11 38.46 -1.75 12.64
CA TYR A 11 37.32 -0.91 12.99
C TYR A 11 37.16 0.27 12.00
N PHE A 12 35.90 0.62 11.73
CA PHE A 12 35.53 1.66 10.78
C PHE A 12 35.22 2.96 11.52
N THR A 13 35.91 4.05 11.16
CA THR A 13 35.61 5.41 11.64
C THR A 13 35.18 6.32 10.49
N LYS A 14 34.60 7.49 10.78
CA LYS A 14 34.01 8.39 9.78
C LYS A 14 35.00 8.90 8.70
N ASP A 15 36.30 8.78 8.92
CA ASP A 15 37.35 9.24 8.00
C ASP A 15 38.06 8.11 7.22
N GLY A 16 37.61 6.86 7.34
CA GLY A 16 38.16 5.70 6.60
C GLY A 16 38.58 4.53 7.50
N ILE A 17 39.01 3.42 6.86
CA ILE A 17 39.39 2.15 7.50
C ILE A 17 40.78 2.28 8.16
N ARG A 18 40.90 1.97 9.45
CA ARG A 18 42.19 1.76 10.11
C ARG A 18 42.32 0.31 10.58
N ARG A 19 43.51 -0.25 10.35
CA ARG A 19 43.96 -1.57 10.84
C ARG A 19 44.92 -1.33 12.00
N ASP A 20 44.64 -1.92 13.16
CA ASP A 20 45.67 -2.11 14.19
C ASP A 20 46.03 -3.61 14.24
N ILE A 21 47.31 -3.89 14.04
CA ILE A 21 47.87 -5.25 14.12
C ILE A 21 48.15 -5.50 15.61
N ALA A 22 47.28 -6.26 16.27
CA ALA A 22 47.52 -6.72 17.64
C ALA A 22 48.30 -8.05 17.59
N GLY A 23 49.60 -7.98 17.31
CA GLY A 23 50.48 -9.14 17.45
C GLY A 23 50.75 -9.41 18.94
N ILE A 24 50.02 -10.34 19.56
CA ILE A 24 50.27 -10.76 20.95
C ILE A 24 50.06 -12.27 21.09
N THR A 25 51.16 -13.02 20.96
CA THR A 25 51.26 -14.44 21.32
C THR A 25 51.47 -14.56 22.84
N THR A 26 50.71 -15.39 23.57
CA THR A 26 51.07 -15.76 24.95
C THR A 26 50.67 -17.19 25.31
N ASP A 27 51.68 -17.97 25.70
CA ASP A 27 51.59 -19.12 26.60
C ASP A 27 51.14 -18.66 28.00
N ASP A 28 50.22 -19.42 28.57
CA ASP A 28 49.83 -19.52 29.98
C ASP A 28 49.27 -18.31 30.78
N ASP A 29 48.39 -18.73 31.71
CA ASP A 29 47.76 -18.07 32.85
C ASP A 29 46.49 -17.20 32.69
N HIS A 30 45.45 -17.73 33.36
CA HIS A 30 44.04 -17.36 33.41
C HIS A 30 43.71 -15.93 33.91
N SER A 31 44.69 -15.10 34.26
CA SER A 31 44.43 -13.76 34.83
C SER A 31 44.32 -12.64 33.79
N LEU A 32 44.79 -12.83 32.56
CA LEU A 32 44.76 -11.81 31.50
C LEU A 32 43.47 -11.81 30.64
N CYS A 33 42.58 -12.79 30.78
CA CYS A 33 41.33 -12.82 30.01
C CYS A 33 40.40 -11.64 30.35
N THR A 34 40.33 -11.26 31.63
CA THR A 34 39.42 -10.20 32.10
C THR A 34 39.88 -8.81 31.66
N GLU A 35 41.20 -8.57 31.59
CA GLU A 35 41.77 -7.29 31.14
C GLU A 35 41.66 -7.13 29.60
N LYS A 36 41.78 -8.24 28.85
CA LYS A 36 41.60 -8.27 27.38
C LYS A 36 40.12 -8.11 26.97
N GLN A 37 39.18 -8.64 27.74
CA GLN A 37 37.73 -8.44 27.52
C GLN A 37 37.33 -6.97 27.68
N HIS A 38 37.92 -6.30 28.68
CA HIS A 38 37.69 -4.88 28.94
C HIS A 38 38.23 -3.97 27.82
N LEU A 39 39.35 -4.35 27.18
CA LEU A 39 39.95 -3.62 26.05
C LEU A 39 39.12 -3.72 24.76
N VAL A 40 38.51 -4.88 24.50
CA VAL A 40 37.61 -5.09 23.35
C VAL A 40 36.27 -4.38 23.57
N GLU A 41 35.70 -4.45 24.78
CA GLU A 41 34.50 -3.68 25.12
C GLU A 41 34.72 -2.17 25.03
N HIS A 42 35.89 -1.67 25.47
CA HIS A 42 36.19 -0.24 25.39
C HIS A 42 36.42 0.25 23.96
N ALA A 43 36.91 -0.61 23.05
CA ALA A 43 37.03 -0.32 21.63
C ALA A 43 35.67 -0.35 20.89
N LEU A 44 34.74 -1.22 21.33
CA LEU A 44 33.39 -1.36 20.78
C LEU A 44 32.41 -0.31 21.29
N ALA A 45 32.59 0.21 22.51
CA ALA A 45 31.69 1.17 23.14
C ALA A 45 31.68 2.57 22.50
N GLY A 46 32.63 2.88 21.60
CA GLY A 46 32.77 4.20 20.98
C GLY A 46 32.32 4.31 19.52
N HIS A 47 31.96 3.20 18.86
CA HIS A 47 31.76 3.18 17.40
C HIS A 47 30.48 2.42 16.99
N GLU A 48 29.61 3.08 16.22
CA GLU A 48 28.28 2.56 15.84
C GLU A 48 28.30 1.29 14.97
N ARG A 49 29.48 0.88 14.44
CA ARG A 49 29.67 -0.38 13.69
C ARG A 49 31.09 -0.93 13.89
N ALA A 50 31.17 -2.16 14.37
CA ALA A 50 32.41 -2.94 14.40
C ALA A 50 32.14 -4.37 13.93
N SER A 51 33.10 -4.95 13.22
CA SER A 51 33.03 -6.33 12.73
C SER A 51 34.35 -7.02 13.07
N ILE A 52 34.27 -8.10 13.84
CA ILE A 52 35.43 -8.95 14.15
C ILE A 52 35.54 -9.98 13.03
N VAL A 53 36.68 -10.00 12.35
CA VAL A 53 37.00 -11.02 11.34
C VAL A 53 37.91 -12.05 12.02
N VAL A 54 37.45 -13.29 12.07
CA VAL A 54 38.25 -14.43 12.54
C VAL A 54 38.46 -15.33 11.33
N GLU A 55 39.69 -15.43 10.84
CA GLU A 55 40.03 -16.43 9.82
C GLU A 55 40.16 -17.81 10.49
N ASP A 56 39.69 -18.85 9.80
CA ASP A 56 39.63 -20.27 10.21
C ASP A 56 38.57 -20.70 11.25
N ALA A 57 37.37 -20.13 11.19
CA ALA A 57 36.18 -20.71 11.83
C ALA A 57 35.32 -21.51 10.81
N PRO A 58 34.80 -22.72 11.16
CA PRO A 58 33.91 -23.46 10.29
C PRO A 58 32.64 -22.64 10.00
N LEU A 59 32.15 -22.74 8.75
CA LEU A 59 31.09 -21.93 8.12
C LEU A 59 29.84 -21.67 8.99
N CYS A 60 29.55 -22.54 9.96
CA CYS A 60 28.44 -22.44 10.90
C CYS A 60 28.54 -21.24 11.85
N VAL A 61 29.74 -20.78 12.21
CA VAL A 61 29.93 -19.62 13.10
C VAL A 61 29.76 -18.31 12.34
N ALA A 62 30.23 -18.26 11.09
CA ALA A 62 30.12 -17.10 10.22
C ALA A 62 28.67 -16.76 9.85
N LEU A 63 27.80 -17.77 9.70
CA LEU A 63 26.39 -17.56 9.36
C LEU A 63 25.55 -17.01 10.53
N PHE A 64 25.96 -17.27 11.78
CA PHE A 64 25.20 -16.86 12.97
C PHE A 64 25.51 -15.41 13.38
N LEU A 65 26.70 -14.90 13.07
CA LEU A 65 27.07 -13.49 13.29
C LEU A 65 26.52 -12.53 12.22
N ALA A 66 25.95 -13.06 11.13
CA ALA A 66 25.53 -12.26 9.97
C ALA A 66 24.05 -11.81 10.01
N GLN A 67 23.30 -12.03 11.11
CA GLN A 67 21.92 -11.56 11.21
C GLN A 67 21.81 -10.27 12.06
N PRO A 68 21.16 -9.21 11.53
CA PRO A 68 20.90 -8.01 12.31
C PRO A 68 19.67 -8.29 13.17
N LEU A 69 19.86 -8.68 14.42
CA LEU A 69 18.75 -8.92 15.33
C LEU A 69 18.78 -8.03 16.56
N ARG A 70 17.60 -7.49 16.78
CA ARG A 70 17.20 -6.38 17.62
C ARG A 70 16.63 -6.92 18.92
N ASP A 71 17.45 -7.59 19.73
CA ASP A 71 17.26 -7.78 21.18
C ASP A 71 18.44 -8.59 21.78
N PRO A 72 19.21 -8.02 22.75
CA PRO A 72 20.48 -8.61 23.18
C PRO A 72 20.42 -9.70 24.26
N GLU A 73 19.28 -9.99 24.89
CA GLU A 73 19.29 -10.75 26.17
C GLU A 73 18.86 -12.23 26.11
N THR A 74 18.26 -12.74 25.03
CA THR A 74 17.61 -14.09 25.09
C THR A 74 18.03 -15.12 24.03
N HIS A 75 18.88 -14.78 23.05
CA HIS A 75 19.09 -15.69 21.91
C HIS A 75 20.51 -16.29 21.78
N ASN A 76 21.49 -15.83 22.53
CA ASN A 76 22.86 -16.38 22.43
C ASN A 76 23.08 -17.68 23.23
N VAL A 77 22.21 -18.00 24.18
CA VAL A 77 22.38 -19.18 25.05
C VAL A 77 22.03 -20.47 24.31
N ALA A 78 21.04 -20.44 23.39
CA ALA A 78 20.57 -21.64 22.69
C ALA A 78 21.61 -22.22 21.69
N GLY A 79 22.36 -21.36 21.00
CA GLY A 79 23.41 -21.78 20.06
C GLY A 79 24.62 -22.40 20.78
N VAL A 80 25.02 -21.80 21.90
CA VAL A 80 26.12 -22.31 22.74
C VAL A 80 25.73 -23.64 23.41
N LEU A 81 24.48 -23.79 23.86
CA LEU A 81 23.99 -25.05 24.44
C LEU A 81 23.91 -26.20 23.43
N MET A 82 23.59 -25.92 22.16
CA MET A 82 23.51 -26.93 21.08
C MET A 82 24.89 -27.42 20.62
N THR A 83 25.95 -26.65 20.85
CA THR A 83 27.32 -26.98 20.41
C THR A 83 27.98 -28.04 21.32
N PHE A 84 27.58 -28.10 22.59
CA PHE A 84 28.13 -29.01 23.59
C PHE A 84 27.82 -30.50 23.35
N PRO A 85 26.56 -30.92 23.04
CA PRO A 85 26.24 -32.32 22.79
C PRO A 85 26.75 -32.85 21.44
N LEU A 86 27.01 -31.97 20.46
CA LEU A 86 27.54 -32.39 19.15
C LEU A 86 29.01 -32.86 19.22
N LYS A 87 29.79 -32.35 20.19
CA LYS A 87 31.20 -32.73 20.41
C LYS A 87 31.37 -34.08 21.11
N ALA A 88 30.31 -34.65 21.69
CA ALA A 88 30.34 -35.90 22.43
C ALA A 88 30.03 -37.15 21.57
N LEU A 89 29.81 -36.99 20.26
CA LEU A 89 29.55 -38.09 19.34
C LEU A 89 30.85 -38.78 18.88
N PRO A 90 30.90 -40.12 18.84
CA PRO A 90 32.10 -40.86 18.42
C PRO A 90 32.50 -40.50 16.98
N ALA A 91 33.82 -40.40 16.75
CA ALA A 91 34.43 -39.81 15.55
C ALA A 91 34.00 -40.43 14.20
N SER A 92 33.47 -41.65 14.18
CA SER A 92 32.95 -42.29 12.97
C SER A 92 31.55 -41.80 12.56
N LEU A 93 30.74 -41.32 13.51
CA LEU A 93 29.37 -40.84 13.26
C LEU A 93 29.35 -39.35 12.92
N GLY A 94 30.33 -38.57 13.43
CA GLY A 94 30.43 -37.12 13.23
C GLY A 94 30.64 -36.67 11.78
N ASN A 95 31.15 -37.53 10.90
CA ASN A 95 31.37 -37.17 9.49
C ASN A 95 30.12 -37.32 8.61
N TYR A 96 29.25 -38.29 8.90
CA TYR A 96 28.07 -38.57 8.08
C TYR A 96 26.79 -37.93 8.62
N LEU A 97 26.70 -37.74 9.95
CA LEU A 97 25.52 -37.20 10.61
C LEU A 97 25.19 -35.75 10.17
N PRO A 98 26.15 -34.82 10.01
CA PRO A 98 25.85 -33.48 9.50
C PRO A 98 25.30 -33.50 8.07
N LEU A 99 25.80 -34.41 7.22
CA LEU A 99 25.33 -34.57 5.84
C LEU A 99 23.88 -35.04 5.83
N ILE A 100 23.54 -36.06 6.63
CA ILE A 100 22.19 -36.62 6.73
C ILE A 100 21.21 -35.57 7.29
N VAL A 101 21.60 -34.86 8.34
CA VAL A 101 20.78 -33.80 8.96
C VAL A 101 20.54 -32.66 7.97
N THR A 102 21.56 -32.23 7.23
CA THR A 102 21.43 -31.16 6.23
C THR A 102 20.49 -31.59 5.10
N LEU A 103 20.58 -32.85 4.65
CA LEU A 103 19.74 -33.39 3.57
C LEU A 103 18.28 -33.53 4.03
N MET A 104 18.05 -33.96 5.27
CA MET A 104 16.73 -33.98 5.92
C MET A 104 16.13 -32.59 6.07
N LEU A 105 16.87 -31.61 6.60
CA LEU A 105 16.39 -30.24 6.75
C LEU A 105 16.08 -29.59 5.41
N THR A 106 16.93 -29.83 4.39
CA THR A 106 16.71 -29.29 3.04
C THR A 106 15.44 -29.88 2.42
N TYR A 107 15.19 -31.18 2.59
CA TYR A 107 13.97 -31.83 2.10
C TYR A 107 12.71 -31.31 2.80
N ILE A 108 12.74 -31.18 4.14
CA ILE A 108 11.62 -30.64 4.92
C ILE A 108 11.36 -29.18 4.55
N GLY A 109 12.41 -28.36 4.43
CA GLY A 109 12.31 -26.96 4.01
C GLY A 109 11.72 -26.81 2.61
N ALA A 110 12.18 -27.60 1.64
CA ALA A 110 11.63 -27.63 0.29
C ALA A 110 10.17 -28.08 0.27
N MET A 111 9.77 -29.02 1.13
CA MET A 111 8.39 -29.48 1.25
C MET A 111 7.48 -28.41 1.85
N ILE A 112 7.91 -27.72 2.91
CA ILE A 112 7.17 -26.58 3.49
C ILE A 112 7.00 -25.46 2.46
N PHE A 113 8.07 -25.16 1.71
CA PHE A 113 8.07 -24.17 0.63
C PHE A 113 7.10 -24.53 -0.50
N ALA A 114 7.05 -25.81 -0.90
CA ALA A 114 6.14 -26.30 -1.92
C ALA A 114 4.67 -26.28 -1.46
N LEU A 115 4.40 -26.49 -0.16
CA LEU A 115 3.06 -26.43 0.41
C LEU A 115 2.55 -24.99 0.60
N HIS A 116 3.46 -24.01 0.73
CA HIS A 116 3.12 -22.59 0.91
C HIS A 116 3.30 -21.73 -0.35
N LYS A 117 3.02 -22.27 -1.56
CA LYS A 117 3.13 -21.55 -2.86
C LYS A 117 2.54 -20.12 -2.91
N ARG A 118 1.69 -19.73 -1.96
CA ARG A 118 1.09 -18.39 -1.84
C ARG A 118 1.95 -17.37 -1.07
N SER A 119 2.94 -17.80 -0.29
CA SER A 119 3.77 -16.92 0.57
C SER A 119 5.14 -16.53 -0.03
N VAL A 120 5.52 -17.10 -1.18
CA VAL A 120 6.88 -16.92 -1.75
C VAL A 120 6.97 -15.73 -2.71
N ALA A 121 5.84 -15.31 -3.31
CA ALA A 121 5.79 -14.15 -4.22
C ALA A 121 6.12 -12.80 -3.53
N SER A 122 6.21 -12.76 -2.21
CA SER A 122 6.65 -11.60 -1.42
C SER A 122 8.16 -11.57 -1.15
N ILE A 123 8.86 -12.70 -1.23
CA ILE A 123 10.29 -12.80 -0.85
C ILE A 123 11.22 -12.57 -2.06
N GLU A 124 10.79 -12.93 -3.28
CA GLU A 124 11.55 -12.65 -4.51
C GLU A 124 11.78 -11.14 -4.75
N ARG A 125 10.91 -10.28 -4.20
CA ARG A 125 11.06 -8.81 -4.25
C ARG A 125 12.09 -8.26 -3.26
N GLY A 126 12.47 -9.03 -2.24
CA GLY A 126 13.46 -8.62 -1.22
C GLY A 126 14.90 -8.82 -1.69
N VAL A 127 15.18 -9.87 -2.46
CA VAL A 127 16.55 -10.22 -2.89
C VAL A 127 17.07 -9.31 -4.00
N ASN A 128 16.19 -8.77 -4.86
CA ASN A 128 16.59 -7.83 -5.92
C ASN A 128 17.01 -6.43 -5.42
N ARG A 129 16.85 -6.12 -4.13
CA ARG A 129 17.29 -4.84 -3.53
C ARG A 129 18.77 -4.79 -3.15
N LEU A 130 19.52 -5.89 -3.31
CA LEU A 130 20.94 -5.95 -2.97
C LEU A 130 21.90 -5.74 -4.17
N ARG A 131 21.40 -5.25 -5.32
CA ARG A 131 22.22 -4.75 -6.43
C ARG A 131 22.24 -3.22 -6.39
N LEU A 132 23.25 -2.66 -5.74
CA LEU A 132 23.55 -1.23 -5.80
C LEU A 132 24.08 -0.87 -7.21
N PRO A 133 23.55 0.17 -7.89
CA PRO A 133 24.26 0.84 -8.97
C PRO A 133 25.09 1.99 -8.39
N THR A 134 26.39 1.95 -8.63
CA THR A 134 27.35 3.00 -8.30
C THR A 134 27.15 4.20 -9.23
N THR A 135 27.25 5.39 -8.63
CA THR A 135 27.54 6.72 -9.23
C THR A 135 26.52 7.34 -10.20
N ALA A 136 25.77 8.32 -9.70
CA ALA A 136 25.52 9.59 -10.40
C ALA A 136 25.26 10.71 -9.36
N LEU A 137 25.97 11.82 -9.53
CA LEU A 137 25.96 13.00 -8.66
C LEU A 137 24.60 13.73 -8.67
N ALA A 138 24.36 14.39 -7.55
CA ALA A 138 23.12 15.01 -7.12
C ALA A 138 22.51 16.09 -8.03
N SER A 139 21.18 16.10 -8.11
CA SER A 139 20.33 17.26 -8.36
C SER A 139 19.21 17.24 -7.30
N PRO A 140 18.96 18.32 -6.54
CA PRO A 140 18.11 18.26 -5.34
C PRO A 140 16.63 18.56 -5.59
N ASP A 141 16.01 18.01 -6.64
CA ASP A 141 14.57 18.23 -6.92
C ASP A 141 13.81 17.03 -7.49
N ALA A 142 14.37 15.82 -7.42
CA ALA A 142 13.63 14.61 -7.75
C ALA A 142 13.37 13.81 -6.47
N LEU A 143 12.14 13.93 -5.93
CA LEU A 143 11.64 12.90 -5.01
C LEU A 143 11.83 11.55 -5.70
N PRO A 144 12.50 10.56 -5.07
CA PRO A 144 12.59 9.23 -5.62
C PRO A 144 11.21 8.57 -5.48
N SER A 145 10.37 8.78 -6.49
CA SER A 145 9.21 7.93 -6.73
C SER A 145 9.74 6.61 -7.27
N GLY A 146 10.25 5.76 -6.36
CA GLY A 146 10.14 4.33 -6.56
C GLY A 146 8.66 3.96 -6.72
N PRO A 147 8.31 2.69 -7.01
CA PRO A 147 6.92 2.26 -6.95
C PRO A 147 6.47 2.28 -5.48
N SER A 148 6.17 3.46 -4.96
CA SER A 148 5.36 3.66 -3.78
C SER A 148 4.02 3.03 -4.13
N LEU A 149 3.72 1.89 -3.54
CA LEU A 149 2.38 1.32 -3.56
C LEU A 149 1.44 2.48 -3.20
N ARG A 150 0.64 2.93 -4.18
CA ARG A 150 -0.24 4.07 -3.98
C ARG A 150 -1.31 3.62 -2.99
N HIS A 151 -1.36 4.26 -1.84
CA HIS A 151 -2.43 4.04 -0.88
C HIS A 151 -3.59 4.97 -1.22
N TYR A 152 -4.82 4.52 -0.97
CA TYR A 152 -6.01 5.33 -1.12
C TYR A 152 -6.87 5.15 0.13
N LEU A 153 -7.23 6.25 0.79
CA LEU A 153 -8.08 6.20 1.97
C LEU A 153 -9.55 6.12 1.53
N LEU A 154 -10.28 5.13 2.02
CA LEU A 154 -11.66 4.89 1.60
C LEU A 154 -12.67 5.37 2.66
N ASP A 155 -13.66 6.14 2.22
CA ASP A 155 -14.76 6.65 3.03
C ASP A 155 -16.02 5.75 2.96
N THR A 156 -16.85 5.78 4.01
CA THR A 156 -18.14 5.08 4.14
C THR A 156 -19.03 5.32 2.92
N SER A 157 -19.11 6.56 2.42
CA SER A 157 -19.94 6.91 1.26
C SER A 157 -19.50 6.23 -0.04
N ALA A 158 -18.19 6.09 -0.26
CA ALA A 158 -17.63 5.44 -1.43
C ALA A 158 -17.79 3.90 -1.35
N ILE A 159 -17.70 3.34 -0.15
CA ILE A 159 -17.90 1.90 0.10
C ILE A 159 -19.33 1.49 -0.23
N ILE A 160 -20.33 2.21 0.30
CA ILE A 160 -21.76 1.88 0.12
C ILE A 160 -22.17 1.99 -1.35
N ASP A 161 -21.59 2.94 -2.09
CA ASP A 161 -21.85 3.13 -3.52
C ASP A 161 -21.38 1.90 -4.34
N GLY A 162 -20.19 1.38 -4.03
CA GLY A 162 -19.66 0.14 -4.59
C GLY A 162 -19.01 0.27 -5.96
N ARG A 163 -19.10 1.42 -6.66
CA ARG A 163 -18.43 1.62 -7.95
C ARG A 163 -16.91 1.50 -7.85
N ILE A 164 -16.32 1.72 -6.67
CA ILE A 164 -14.88 1.56 -6.45
C ILE A 164 -14.40 0.13 -6.74
N ALA A 165 -15.20 -0.89 -6.39
CA ALA A 165 -14.87 -2.28 -6.68
C ALA A 165 -14.81 -2.53 -8.20
N MET A 166 -15.79 -1.98 -8.94
CA MET A 166 -15.83 -2.09 -10.40
C MET A 166 -14.68 -1.32 -11.06
N ILE A 167 -14.35 -0.12 -10.58
CA ILE A 167 -13.21 0.66 -11.10
C ILE A 167 -11.90 -0.11 -10.88
N GLY A 168 -11.75 -0.80 -9.76
CA GLY A 168 -10.60 -1.67 -9.50
C GLY A 168 -10.41 -2.76 -10.55
N THR A 169 -11.48 -3.41 -11.00
CA THR A 169 -11.38 -4.47 -12.02
C THR A 169 -11.04 -3.94 -13.41
N THR A 170 -11.33 -2.67 -13.70
CA THR A 170 -10.97 -2.04 -14.99
C THR A 170 -9.47 -1.74 -15.13
N GLY A 171 -8.70 -1.73 -14.04
CA GLY A 171 -7.29 -1.32 -14.03
C GLY A 171 -7.06 0.19 -14.06
N PHE A 172 -8.12 1.02 -13.97
CA PHE A 172 -7.98 2.48 -13.91
C PHE A 172 -7.42 2.99 -12.57
N LEU A 173 -7.52 2.16 -11.53
CA LEU A 173 -7.00 2.44 -10.20
C LEU A 173 -6.06 1.30 -9.79
N GLU A 174 -4.84 1.64 -9.37
CA GLU A 174 -3.81 0.69 -8.96
C GLU A 174 -3.24 1.11 -7.60
N GLY A 175 -3.14 0.16 -6.66
CA GLY A 175 -2.64 0.42 -5.31
C GLY A 175 -3.39 -0.36 -4.23
N THR A 176 -3.25 0.07 -2.98
CA THR A 176 -3.93 -0.53 -1.81
C THR A 176 -4.99 0.42 -1.29
N LEU A 177 -6.19 -0.11 -1.05
CA LEU A 177 -7.28 0.62 -0.39
C LEU A 177 -7.14 0.49 1.12
N LEU A 178 -6.91 1.61 1.79
CA LEU A 178 -6.85 1.70 3.25
C LEU A 178 -8.24 2.01 3.80
N VAL A 179 -8.72 1.16 4.70
CA VAL A 179 -10.01 1.33 5.39
C VAL A 179 -9.74 1.50 6.89
N PRO A 180 -9.94 2.70 7.45
CA PRO A 180 -9.77 2.90 8.89
C PRO A 180 -10.78 2.10 9.70
N GLN A 181 -10.38 1.65 10.89
CA GLN A 181 -11.27 0.92 11.80
C GLN A 181 -12.54 1.72 12.14
N PHE A 182 -12.46 3.04 12.30
CA PHE A 182 -13.64 3.87 12.58
C PHE A 182 -14.66 3.89 11.43
N VAL A 183 -14.23 3.70 10.18
CA VAL A 183 -15.14 3.58 9.02
C VAL A 183 -15.89 2.25 9.08
N LEU A 184 -15.22 1.17 9.50
CA LEU A 184 -15.89 -0.11 9.75
C LEU A 184 -16.91 -0.03 10.87
N ILE A 185 -16.57 0.67 11.97
CA ILE A 185 -17.50 0.90 13.09
C ILE A 185 -18.71 1.70 12.61
N GLU A 186 -18.54 2.73 11.79
CA GLU A 186 -19.66 3.49 11.21
C GLU A 186 -20.56 2.61 10.34
N LEU A 187 -19.99 1.77 9.48
CA LEU A 187 -20.76 0.81 8.68
C LEU A 187 -21.53 -0.19 9.52
N GLN A 188 -20.95 -0.68 10.63
CA GLN A 188 -21.62 -1.55 11.59
C GLN A 188 -22.78 -0.81 12.29
N MET A 189 -22.57 0.40 12.77
CA MET A 189 -23.63 1.21 13.37
C MET A 189 -24.78 1.48 12.38
N LEU A 190 -24.48 1.68 11.10
CA LEU A 190 -25.49 1.78 10.06
C LEU A 190 -26.22 0.44 9.86
N ALA A 191 -25.50 -0.68 9.85
CA ALA A 191 -26.05 -2.04 9.68
C ALA A 191 -26.91 -2.52 10.86
N ASP A 192 -26.75 -1.91 12.03
CA ASP A 192 -27.54 -2.16 13.25
C ASP A 192 -28.61 -1.09 13.49
N SER A 193 -28.75 -0.12 12.58
CA SER A 193 -29.73 0.95 12.70
C SER A 193 -31.17 0.43 12.70
N SER A 194 -32.05 1.08 13.49
CA SER A 194 -33.49 0.82 13.48
C SER A 194 -34.18 1.25 12.19
N ASP A 195 -33.56 2.13 11.41
CA ASP A 195 -34.02 2.57 10.09
C ASP A 195 -33.64 1.53 9.02
N ASP A 196 -34.64 0.91 8.39
CA ASP A 196 -34.46 -0.14 7.38
C ASP A 196 -33.57 0.30 6.21
N LEU A 197 -33.67 1.57 5.79
CA LEU A 197 -32.89 2.08 4.66
C LEU A 197 -31.41 2.22 5.04
N ARG A 198 -31.13 2.75 6.24
CA ARG A 198 -29.76 2.82 6.76
C ARG A 198 -29.19 1.42 7.00
N ARG A 199 -29.99 0.51 7.54
CA ARG A 199 -29.63 -0.89 7.78
C ARG A 199 -29.21 -1.60 6.50
N SER A 200 -30.01 -1.46 5.45
CA SER A 200 -29.74 -2.03 4.13
C SER A 200 -28.44 -1.48 3.54
N LYS A 201 -28.21 -0.16 3.65
CA LYS A 201 -26.97 0.49 3.19
C LYS A 201 -25.73 0.00 3.95
N GLY A 202 -25.80 -0.08 5.28
CA GLY A 202 -24.69 -0.55 6.11
C GLY A 202 -24.32 -2.00 5.80
N ARG A 203 -25.31 -2.91 5.74
CA ARG A 203 -25.10 -4.31 5.36
C ARG A 203 -24.47 -4.44 3.97
N ARG A 204 -25.02 -3.71 2.98
CA ARG A 204 -24.45 -3.68 1.63
C ARG A 204 -22.99 -3.22 1.62
N GLY A 205 -22.65 -2.19 2.40
CA GLY A 205 -21.27 -1.71 2.50
C GLY A 205 -20.31 -2.75 3.08
N LEU A 206 -20.72 -3.44 4.14
CA LEU A 206 -19.94 -4.53 4.74
C LEU A 206 -19.78 -5.73 3.80
N ASP A 207 -20.86 -6.11 3.08
CA ASP A 207 -20.82 -7.18 2.10
C ASP A 207 -19.85 -6.87 0.95
N LEU A 208 -19.88 -5.64 0.45
CA LEU A 208 -18.97 -5.16 -0.60
C LEU A 208 -17.50 -5.16 -0.12
N LEU A 209 -17.22 -4.70 1.10
CA LEU A 209 -15.86 -4.75 1.65
C LEU A 209 -15.35 -6.19 1.77
N ASN A 210 -16.19 -7.11 2.25
CA ASN A 210 -15.84 -8.53 2.37
C ASN A 210 -15.58 -9.17 1.00
N GLN A 211 -16.37 -8.81 -0.01
CA GLN A 211 -16.13 -9.23 -1.39
C GLN A 211 -14.81 -8.65 -1.93
N MET A 212 -14.56 -7.36 -1.72
CA MET A 212 -13.33 -6.71 -2.16
C MET A 212 -12.09 -7.28 -1.46
N GLN A 213 -12.19 -7.73 -0.21
CA GLN A 213 -11.08 -8.37 0.49
C GLN A 213 -10.71 -9.74 -0.10
N LYS A 214 -11.67 -10.45 -0.71
CA LYS A 214 -11.48 -11.80 -1.26
C LYS A 214 -11.05 -11.82 -2.72
N ASP A 215 -11.71 -11.01 -3.56
CA ASP A 215 -11.70 -11.18 -5.02
C ASP A 215 -11.26 -9.92 -5.79
N SER A 216 -10.65 -8.93 -5.12
CA SER A 216 -10.30 -7.65 -5.74
C SER A 216 -8.87 -7.63 -6.31
N SER A 217 -8.74 -7.02 -7.49
CA SER A 217 -7.46 -6.56 -8.05
C SER A 217 -6.83 -5.44 -7.24
N LEU A 218 -7.63 -4.70 -6.46
CA LEU A 218 -7.21 -3.70 -5.49
C LEU A 218 -7.23 -4.30 -4.08
N PRO A 219 -6.07 -4.63 -3.47
CA PRO A 219 -6.03 -5.13 -2.11
C PRO A 219 -6.63 -4.12 -1.12
N VAL A 220 -7.41 -4.63 -0.17
CA VAL A 220 -8.00 -3.86 0.93
C VAL A 220 -7.25 -4.17 2.22
N GLU A 221 -6.76 -3.13 2.88
CA GLU A 221 -6.07 -3.21 4.16
C GLU A 221 -6.84 -2.39 5.21
N VAL A 222 -7.14 -3.02 6.34
CA VAL A 222 -7.78 -2.35 7.48
C VAL A 222 -6.69 -1.77 8.35
N ILE A 223 -6.74 -0.46 8.59
CA ILE A 223 -5.76 0.24 9.43
C ILE A 223 -6.39 0.66 10.75
N ASP A 224 -5.66 0.42 11.83
CA ASP A 224 -5.96 0.98 13.14
C ASP A 224 -5.13 2.24 13.33
N VAL A 225 -5.80 3.38 13.42
CA VAL A 225 -5.16 4.69 13.58
C VAL A 225 -5.84 5.41 14.73
N ASP A 226 -5.07 5.66 15.78
CA ASP A 226 -5.53 6.48 16.89
C ASP A 226 -5.48 7.95 16.49
N VAL A 227 -6.66 8.47 16.14
CA VAL A 227 -6.89 9.89 15.87
C VAL A 227 -7.64 10.50 17.05
N SER A 228 -6.88 10.70 18.13
CA SER A 228 -7.35 11.29 19.38
C SER A 228 -7.72 12.78 19.19
N GLY A 229 -8.75 13.23 19.93
CA GLY A 229 -9.15 14.64 20.02
C GLY A 229 -10.12 15.17 18.95
N MET A 230 -10.50 14.38 17.93
CA MET A 230 -11.49 14.82 16.93
C MET A 230 -12.85 14.15 17.10
N VAL A 231 -13.90 14.96 17.03
CA VAL A 231 -15.30 14.52 17.20
C VAL A 231 -15.90 14.03 15.88
N ARG A 232 -15.57 14.69 14.76
CA ARG A 232 -16.17 14.36 13.45
C ARG A 232 -15.37 13.31 12.71
N VAL A 233 -16.07 12.39 12.05
CA VAL A 233 -15.49 11.36 11.18
C VAL A 233 -14.73 11.99 10.01
N ASP A 234 -15.29 13.05 9.43
CA ASP A 234 -14.67 13.83 8.34
C ASP A 234 -13.25 14.32 8.69
N ASP A 235 -13.10 14.92 9.88
CA ASP A 235 -11.81 15.48 10.32
C ASP A 235 -10.79 14.36 10.56
N LYS A 236 -11.24 13.20 11.06
CA LYS A 236 -10.42 11.98 11.20
C LYS A 236 -9.92 11.50 9.85
N LEU A 237 -10.78 11.41 8.83
CA LEU A 237 -10.37 10.99 7.48
C LEU A 237 -9.31 11.93 6.91
N VAL A 238 -9.49 13.25 7.04
CA VAL A 238 -8.52 14.21 6.52
C VAL A 238 -7.18 14.11 7.25
N MET A 239 -7.18 13.92 8.57
CA MET A 239 -5.95 13.76 9.33
C MET A 239 -5.19 12.48 8.98
N VAL A 240 -5.90 11.34 8.87
CA VAL A 240 -5.32 10.07 8.43
C VAL A 240 -4.74 10.21 7.02
N ALA A 241 -5.47 10.84 6.10
CA ALA A 241 -4.98 11.04 4.74
C ALA A 241 -3.70 11.89 4.68
N ARG A 242 -3.56 12.89 5.56
CA ARG A 242 -2.32 13.68 5.68
C ARG A 242 -1.17 12.87 6.27
N GLN A 243 -1.44 12.07 7.31
CA GLN A 243 -0.45 11.22 7.96
C GLN A 243 0.12 10.17 6.99
N TYR A 244 -0.75 9.54 6.19
CA TYR A 244 -0.37 8.52 5.20
C TYR A 244 -0.01 9.11 3.83
N GLN A 245 -0.09 10.44 3.67
CA GLN A 245 0.15 11.16 2.42
C GLN A 245 -0.60 10.55 1.23
N CYS A 246 -1.84 10.13 1.46
CA CYS A 246 -2.65 9.42 0.48
C CYS A 246 -3.91 10.21 0.11
N PRO A 247 -4.41 10.06 -1.13
CA PRO A 247 -5.68 10.65 -1.52
C PRO A 247 -6.88 9.96 -0.85
N ILE A 248 -7.95 10.72 -0.60
CA ILE A 248 -9.23 10.21 -0.10
C ILE A 248 -10.15 9.86 -1.28
N ILE A 249 -10.81 8.71 -1.24
CA ILE A 249 -11.88 8.33 -2.14
C ILE A 249 -13.22 8.52 -1.40
N THR A 250 -14.03 9.48 -1.85
CA THR A 250 -15.33 9.81 -1.22
C THR A 250 -16.34 10.29 -2.26
N ASN A 251 -17.62 10.06 -1.96
CA ASN A 251 -18.74 10.62 -2.72
C ASN A 251 -19.39 11.82 -2.01
N ASP A 252 -18.93 12.20 -0.82
CA ASP A 252 -19.45 13.34 -0.08
C ASP A 252 -18.87 14.66 -0.61
N PHE A 253 -19.74 15.56 -1.06
CA PHE A 253 -19.37 16.87 -1.59
C PHE A 253 -18.71 17.80 -0.55
N ASN A 254 -19.17 17.74 0.71
CA ASN A 254 -18.63 18.57 1.78
C ASN A 254 -17.23 18.09 2.19
N LEU A 255 -17.03 16.78 2.34
CA LEU A 255 -15.72 16.21 2.63
C LEU A 255 -14.72 16.54 1.51
N ASN A 256 -15.14 16.43 0.24
CA ASN A 256 -14.33 16.87 -0.90
C ASN A 256 -13.82 18.31 -0.72
N ARG A 257 -14.70 19.25 -0.38
CA ARG A 257 -14.34 20.67 -0.25
C ARG A 257 -13.41 20.93 0.92
N VAL A 258 -13.69 20.32 2.08
CA VAL A 258 -12.88 20.50 3.29
C VAL A 258 -11.49 19.88 3.11
N ALA A 259 -11.40 18.67 2.56
CA ALA A 259 -10.14 17.97 2.34
C ALA A 259 -9.23 18.71 1.33
N GLU A 260 -9.80 19.20 0.22
CA GLU A 260 -9.07 20.01 -0.77
C GLU A 260 -8.50 21.30 -0.14
N LEU A 261 -9.27 21.99 0.71
CA LEU A 261 -8.79 23.19 1.44
C LEU A 261 -7.65 22.88 2.41
N GLN A 262 -7.58 21.66 2.94
CA GLN A 262 -6.51 21.20 3.83
C GLN A 262 -5.32 20.59 3.08
N GLY A 263 -5.30 20.68 1.74
CA GLY A 263 -4.21 20.19 0.89
C GLY A 263 -4.21 18.67 0.67
N VAL A 264 -5.31 17.99 0.98
CA VAL A 264 -5.48 16.56 0.71
C VAL A 264 -6.12 16.36 -0.66
N LYS A 265 -5.49 15.53 -1.49
CA LYS A 265 -6.05 15.17 -2.80
C LYS A 265 -7.29 14.30 -2.61
N VAL A 266 -8.36 14.60 -3.34
CA VAL A 266 -9.60 13.83 -3.26
C VAL A 266 -9.99 13.26 -4.62
N LEU A 267 -10.42 12.00 -4.61
CA LEU A 267 -10.89 11.24 -5.76
C LEU A 267 -12.38 10.97 -5.57
N SER A 268 -13.20 11.77 -6.26
CA SER A 268 -14.65 11.60 -6.22
C SER A 268 -15.14 10.74 -7.38
N LEU A 269 -15.92 9.70 -7.09
CA LEU A 269 -16.51 8.85 -8.13
C LEU A 269 -17.54 9.62 -8.97
N ASN A 270 -18.18 10.63 -8.37
CA ASN A 270 -19.08 11.53 -9.09
C ASN A 270 -18.31 12.41 -10.08
N LYS A 271 -17.21 13.04 -9.67
CA LYS A 271 -16.34 13.80 -10.58
C LYS A 271 -15.78 12.91 -11.70
N LEU A 272 -15.41 11.67 -11.39
CA LEU A 272 -14.95 10.71 -12.38
C LEU A 272 -16.06 10.38 -13.39
N SER A 273 -17.27 10.11 -12.91
CA SER A 273 -18.41 9.79 -13.79
C SER A 273 -18.74 10.95 -14.73
N ASP A 274 -18.69 12.19 -14.22
CA ASP A 274 -18.91 13.38 -15.04
C ASP A 274 -17.81 13.58 -16.09
N ALA A 275 -16.56 13.25 -15.77
CA ALA A 275 -15.45 13.29 -16.72
C ALA A 275 -15.51 12.21 -17.81
N LEU A 276 -16.20 11.10 -17.55
CA LEU A 276 -16.41 10.01 -18.51
C LEU A 276 -17.60 10.24 -19.45
N ARG A 277 -18.44 11.25 -19.21
CA ARG A 277 -19.57 11.55 -20.10
C ARG A 277 -19.04 12.00 -21.46
N PRO A 278 -19.57 11.47 -22.58
CA PRO A 278 -19.19 11.93 -23.91
C PRO A 278 -19.36 13.44 -24.02
N PRO A 279 -18.37 14.17 -24.57
CA PRO A 279 -18.51 15.60 -24.77
C PRO A 279 -19.59 15.85 -25.83
N VAL A 280 -20.63 16.58 -25.44
CA VAL A 280 -21.56 17.16 -26.40
C VAL A 280 -20.95 18.47 -26.89
N VAL A 281 -20.94 18.68 -28.20
CA VAL A 281 -20.42 19.91 -28.83
C VAL A 281 -21.53 20.68 -29.53
N GLN A 282 -21.30 21.97 -29.75
CA GLN A 282 -22.18 22.76 -30.62
C GLN A 282 -22.16 22.17 -32.03
N ASP A 283 -23.27 22.32 -32.74
CA ASP A 283 -23.53 21.78 -34.08
C ASP A 283 -23.50 20.25 -34.15
N GLN A 284 -23.52 19.55 -33.01
CA GLN A 284 -23.67 18.10 -32.98
C GLN A 284 -25.10 17.69 -33.33
N HIS A 285 -25.22 16.72 -34.23
CA HIS A 285 -26.52 16.15 -34.60
C HIS A 285 -26.86 15.00 -33.64
N LEU A 286 -28.08 15.02 -33.10
CA LEU A 286 -28.56 14.04 -32.13
C LEU A 286 -29.96 13.56 -32.53
N GLN A 287 -30.28 12.32 -32.19
CA GLN A 287 -31.65 11.80 -32.27
C GLN A 287 -32.23 11.74 -30.86
N ILE A 288 -33.30 12.50 -30.61
CA ILE A 288 -33.88 12.65 -29.27
C ILE A 288 -35.36 12.30 -29.30
N LEU A 289 -35.79 11.46 -28.35
CA LEU A 289 -37.20 11.24 -28.06
C LEU A 289 -37.74 12.37 -27.18
N ILE A 290 -38.74 13.09 -27.67
CA ILE A 290 -39.38 14.16 -26.91
C ILE A 290 -40.32 13.52 -25.89
N ARG A 291 -40.01 13.66 -24.60
CA ARG A 291 -40.79 13.03 -23.52
C ARG A 291 -41.82 13.98 -22.92
N ASN A 292 -41.41 15.23 -22.67
CA ASN A 292 -42.21 16.19 -21.91
C ASN A 292 -42.30 17.53 -22.64
N GLU A 293 -43.28 18.36 -22.25
CA GLU A 293 -43.33 19.77 -22.62
C GLU A 293 -42.27 20.58 -21.85
N GLY A 294 -41.66 21.56 -22.51
CA GLY A 294 -40.68 22.47 -21.91
C GLY A 294 -41.31 23.66 -21.18
N ASN A 295 -40.49 24.41 -20.46
CA ASN A 295 -40.96 25.51 -19.62
C ASN A 295 -41.41 26.74 -20.45
N ALA A 296 -40.82 26.98 -21.62
CA ALA A 296 -41.23 28.08 -22.50
C ALA A 296 -42.24 27.59 -23.55
N ARG A 297 -43.00 28.55 -24.11
CA ARG A 297 -43.98 28.27 -25.16
C ARG A 297 -43.30 27.56 -26.34
N GLN A 298 -43.92 26.47 -26.80
CA GLN A 298 -43.47 25.61 -27.91
C GLN A 298 -42.21 24.76 -27.66
N GLN A 299 -41.65 24.70 -26.45
CA GLN A 299 -40.50 23.83 -26.19
C GLN A 299 -40.91 22.37 -25.97
N GLY A 300 -40.08 21.46 -26.47
CA GLY A 300 -40.08 20.05 -26.06
C GLY A 300 -38.84 19.73 -25.22
N VAL A 301 -38.95 18.75 -24.33
CA VAL A 301 -37.84 18.25 -23.52
C VAL A 301 -37.63 16.77 -23.76
N GLY A 302 -36.42 16.43 -24.17
CA GLY A 302 -35.91 15.08 -24.21
C GLY A 302 -34.72 14.92 -23.27
N TYR A 303 -34.13 13.73 -23.27
CA TYR A 303 -32.97 13.41 -22.45
C TYR A 303 -31.96 12.64 -23.30
N LEU A 304 -30.67 12.93 -23.10
CA LEU A 304 -29.59 12.07 -23.59
C LEU A 304 -29.58 10.75 -22.82
N ASP A 305 -28.79 9.79 -23.30
CA ASP A 305 -28.60 8.49 -22.65
C ASP A 305 -28.06 8.62 -21.21
N ASP A 306 -27.31 9.70 -20.93
CA ASP A 306 -26.77 10.01 -19.61
C ASP A 306 -27.74 10.79 -18.70
N GLY A 307 -28.97 11.04 -19.17
CA GLY A 307 -30.00 11.77 -18.45
C GLY A 307 -29.89 13.31 -18.53
N THR A 308 -28.96 13.85 -19.32
CA THR A 308 -28.85 15.31 -19.52
C THR A 308 -30.10 15.84 -20.25
N PRO A 309 -30.79 16.88 -19.73
CA PRO A 309 -31.95 17.45 -20.39
C PRO A 309 -31.57 18.14 -21.70
N VAL A 310 -32.27 17.76 -22.78
CA VAL A 310 -32.18 18.42 -24.09
C VAL A 310 -33.46 19.20 -24.31
N ILE A 311 -33.35 20.53 -24.36
CA ILE A 311 -34.44 21.45 -24.59
C ILE A 311 -34.46 21.78 -26.08
N ILE A 312 -35.55 21.41 -26.74
CA ILE A 312 -35.70 21.53 -28.19
C ILE A 312 -36.73 22.61 -28.49
N GLU A 313 -36.33 23.61 -29.28
CA GLU A 313 -37.22 24.68 -29.71
C GLU A 313 -38.26 24.18 -30.74
N ASP A 314 -39.46 24.73 -30.67
CA ASP A 314 -40.64 24.38 -31.50
C ASP A 314 -41.05 22.89 -31.52
N ALA A 315 -40.63 22.12 -30.51
CA ALA A 315 -40.82 20.67 -30.49
C ALA A 315 -42.03 20.18 -29.66
N ARG A 316 -42.82 21.09 -29.06
CA ARG A 316 -43.98 20.72 -28.23
C ARG A 316 -44.97 19.82 -28.94
N HIS A 317 -45.22 20.05 -30.23
CA HIS A 317 -46.18 19.29 -31.01
C HIS A 317 -45.67 17.88 -31.41
N LEU A 318 -44.41 17.58 -31.11
CA LEU A 318 -43.73 16.32 -31.44
C LEU A 318 -43.50 15.44 -30.20
N ILE A 319 -44.17 15.73 -29.07
CA ILE A 319 -44.11 14.89 -27.86
C ILE A 319 -44.49 13.44 -28.21
N GLY A 320 -43.67 12.50 -27.73
CA GLY A 320 -43.80 11.07 -27.99
C GLY A 320 -43.10 10.60 -29.28
N LYS A 321 -42.51 11.50 -30.07
CA LYS A 321 -41.78 11.17 -31.31
C LYS A 321 -40.27 11.35 -31.16
N GLN A 322 -39.53 10.55 -31.92
CA GLN A 322 -38.09 10.67 -32.05
C GLN A 322 -37.77 11.64 -33.20
N VAL A 323 -36.96 12.65 -32.92
CA VAL A 323 -36.64 13.74 -33.85
C VAL A 323 -35.13 13.91 -33.99
N HIS A 324 -34.70 14.35 -35.18
CA HIS A 324 -33.34 14.79 -35.43
C HIS A 324 -33.19 16.26 -35.01
N VAL A 325 -32.18 16.55 -34.21
CA VAL A 325 -31.90 17.89 -33.69
C VAL A 325 -30.43 18.25 -33.83
N VAL A 326 -30.17 19.55 -33.96
CA VAL A 326 -28.81 20.11 -33.94
C VAL A 326 -28.61 20.90 -32.66
N VAL A 327 -27.53 20.60 -31.93
CA VAL A 327 -27.19 21.30 -30.69
C VAL A 327 -26.78 22.73 -31.00
N THR A 328 -27.53 23.70 -30.49
CA THR A 328 -27.24 25.12 -30.71
C THR A 328 -26.33 25.68 -29.63
N ARG A 329 -26.59 25.37 -28.37
CA ARG A 329 -25.79 25.86 -27.24
C ARG A 329 -25.86 24.95 -26.03
N LEU A 330 -24.76 24.94 -25.28
CA LEU A 330 -24.66 24.26 -23.99
C LEU A 330 -24.81 25.30 -22.90
N HIS A 331 -25.61 25.01 -21.88
CA HIS A 331 -25.80 25.88 -20.74
C HIS A 331 -25.52 25.13 -19.44
N GLN A 332 -24.57 25.62 -18.65
CA GLN A 332 -24.26 25.03 -17.35
C GLN A 332 -25.09 25.69 -16.27
N THR A 333 -25.83 24.91 -15.49
CA THR A 333 -26.57 25.34 -14.30
C THR A 333 -25.93 24.77 -13.03
N GLN A 334 -26.40 25.20 -11.86
CA GLN A 334 -25.95 24.66 -10.56
C GLN A 334 -26.30 23.17 -10.39
N THR A 335 -27.39 22.72 -11.01
CA THR A 335 -27.88 21.33 -10.91
C THR A 335 -27.31 20.42 -12.00
N GLY A 336 -26.68 20.97 -13.03
CA GLY A 336 -26.10 20.20 -14.12
C GLY A 336 -26.04 20.96 -15.45
N ARG A 337 -25.75 20.23 -16.52
CA ARG A 337 -25.70 20.75 -17.88
C ARG A 337 -27.10 20.68 -18.52
N LEU A 338 -27.47 21.70 -19.27
CA LEU A 338 -28.63 21.74 -20.15
C LEU A 338 -28.14 21.87 -21.60
N VAL A 339 -28.69 21.08 -22.49
CA VAL A 339 -28.38 21.14 -23.93
C VAL A 339 -29.56 21.81 -24.62
N PHE A 340 -29.31 22.89 -25.35
CA PHE A 340 -30.32 23.51 -26.21
C PHE A 340 -30.08 23.06 -27.64
N ALA A 341 -31.16 22.69 -28.32
CA ALA A 341 -31.11 22.19 -29.69
C ALA A 341 -32.30 22.71 -30.49
N ASN A 342 -32.14 22.74 -31.81
CA ASN A 342 -33.22 23.07 -32.74
C ASN A 342 -33.56 21.83 -33.57
N LEU A 343 -34.82 21.75 -34.01
CA LEU A 343 -35.23 20.72 -34.98
C LEU A 343 -34.37 20.87 -36.23
N MET A 344 -33.86 19.75 -36.71
CA MET A 344 -33.17 19.72 -37.99
C MET A 344 -34.24 19.65 -39.08
N ASP A 345 -34.35 20.71 -39.88
CA ASP A 345 -35.23 20.70 -41.04
C ASP A 345 -34.70 19.69 -42.07
N GLU A 346 -35.41 18.57 -42.21
CA GLU A 346 -35.29 17.73 -43.40
C GLU A 346 -36.01 18.47 -44.53
N GLY A 347 -35.25 19.29 -45.27
CA GLY A 347 -35.74 20.08 -46.40
C GLY A 347 -36.37 19.25 -47.52
#